data_AF-A0A7V9QYG7-F1
#
_entry.id   AF-A0A7V9QYG7-F1
#
_cell.length_a   1.000
_cell.length_b   1.000
_cell.length_c   1.000
_cell.angle_alpha   90.00
_cell.angle_beta   90.00
_cell.angle_gamma   90.00
#
_symmetry.space_group_name_H-M   'P 1'
#
loop_
_entity.id
_entity.type
_entity.pdbx_description
1 polymer ?
#
loop_
_entity_poly.entity_id
_entity_poly.type
_entity_poly.pdbx_seq_one_letter_code
_entity_poly.pdbx_strand_id
1 'polypeptide(L)'
;QHVLIVGHPFVDIWQAVKPSRLGIAAWPTVPRNVSWKHGVCQRLGWPHRDQADIARAWQPILSKVSSYADLEPTLLGRVEELIDFVTTGHG
;
A
#
# COMPACT_ATOMS: atom_id res chain seq x y z
N GLN A 1 0.78 -14.25 14.59
CA GLN A 1 1.74 -14.20 13.47
C GLN A 1 1.79 -12.78 12.95
N HIS A 2 2.86 -12.04 13.26
CA HIS A 2 3.07 -10.66 12.83
C HIS A 2 4.29 -10.67 11.92
N VAL A 3 4.11 -10.40 10.63
CA VAL A 3 5.23 -10.22 9.71
C VAL A 3 5.88 -8.87 10.05
N LEU A 4 7.02 -8.96 10.72
CA LEU A 4 7.91 -7.84 10.98
C LEU A 4 8.67 -7.56 9.68
N ILE A 5 8.21 -6.62 8.86
CA ILE A 5 9.02 -6.14 7.73
C ILE A 5 10.08 -5.21 8.31
N VAL A 6 11.33 -5.68 8.26
CA VAL A 6 12.48 -5.12 8.97
C VAL A 6 12.99 -3.85 8.26
N GLY A 7 13.12 -2.73 8.98
CA GLY A 7 13.96 -1.58 8.59
C GLY A 7 13.25 -0.26 8.26
N HIS A 8 12.02 -0.29 7.76
CA HIS A 8 11.13 0.88 7.68
C HIS A 8 9.86 0.59 8.47
N PRO A 9 9.33 1.54 9.27
CA PRO A 9 8.17 1.28 10.09
C PRO A 9 6.95 1.03 9.19
N PHE A 10 6.66 -0.24 8.91
CA PHE A 10 5.45 -0.75 8.25
C PHE A 10 5.10 -0.06 6.91
N VAL A 11 5.68 -0.54 5.80
CA VAL A 11 5.24 -0.11 4.46
C VAL A 11 3.93 -0.83 4.12
N ASP A 12 2.84 -0.07 4.00
CA ASP A 12 1.60 -0.58 3.42
C ASP A 12 1.75 -0.73 1.90
N ILE A 13 1.26 -1.83 1.32
CA ILE A 13 1.42 -2.11 -0.12
C ILE A 13 0.84 -0.99 -1.01
N TRP A 14 -0.15 -0.24 -0.53
CA TRP A 14 -0.65 0.92 -1.27
C TRP A 14 0.43 1.99 -1.40
N GLN A 15 1.22 2.22 -0.35
CA GLN A 15 2.29 3.21 -0.34
C GLN A 15 3.43 2.88 -1.32
N ALA A 16 3.53 1.62 -1.77
CA ALA A 16 4.46 1.22 -2.83
C ALA A 16 4.10 1.84 -4.19
N VAL A 17 2.85 2.23 -4.41
CA VAL A 17 2.42 2.86 -5.66
C VAL A 17 2.79 4.34 -5.65
N LYS A 18 3.39 4.83 -6.74
CA LYS A 18 3.72 6.25 -6.88
C LYS A 18 2.47 7.13 -6.78
N PRO A 19 2.47 8.18 -5.94
CA PRO A 19 1.36 9.14 -5.82
C PRO A 19 0.87 9.70 -7.16
N SER A 20 1.79 9.96 -8.08
CA SER A 20 1.50 10.50 -9.41
C SER A 20 0.60 9.60 -10.26
N ARG A 21 0.59 8.27 -10.02
CA ARG A 21 -0.31 7.31 -10.68
C ARG A 21 -1.76 7.45 -10.25
N LEU A 22 -1.96 7.97 -9.05
CA LEU A 22 -3.27 8.22 -8.46
C LEU A 22 -3.70 9.69 -8.62
N GLY A 23 -2.88 10.53 -9.26
CA GLY A 23 -3.15 11.96 -9.41
C GLY A 23 -3.06 12.75 -8.11
N ILE A 24 -2.41 12.20 -7.07
CA ILE A 24 -2.18 12.87 -5.79
C ILE A 24 -0.72 13.32 -5.69
N ALA A 25 -0.46 14.46 -5.05
CA ALA A 25 0.90 14.98 -4.90
C ALA A 25 1.78 14.10 -4.01
N ALA A 26 1.19 13.51 -2.97
CA ALA A 26 1.83 12.59 -2.05
C ALA A 26 0.77 11.74 -1.34
N TRP A 27 1.17 10.59 -0.80
CA TRP A 27 0.34 9.86 0.15
C TRP A 27 0.10 10.70 1.41
N PRO A 28 -1.13 10.75 1.93
CA PRO A 28 -1.41 11.50 3.13
C PRO A 28 -0.71 10.90 4.35
N THR A 29 -0.23 11.74 5.25
CA THR A 29 0.31 11.29 6.54
C THR A 29 -0.82 10.84 7.46
N VAL A 30 -0.79 9.57 7.86
CA VAL A 30 -1.75 8.98 8.80
C VAL A 30 -1.11 8.81 10.18
N PRO A 31 -1.75 9.29 11.26
CA PRO A 31 -1.30 9.06 12.63
C PRO A 31 -1.17 7.57 12.95
N ARG A 32 -0.15 7.19 13.70
CA ARG A 32 0.17 5.78 14.03
C ARG A 32 -0.92 5.05 14.82
N ASN A 33 -1.81 5.77 15.49
CA ASN A 33 -2.94 5.20 16.24
C ASN A 33 -4.16 4.90 15.38
N VAL A 34 -4.09 5.16 14.07
CA VAL A 34 -5.18 4.90 13.11
C VAL A 34 -4.71 3.83 12.13
N SER A 35 -5.61 2.92 11.76
CA SER A 35 -5.37 2.01 10.64
C SER A 35 -4.98 2.83 9.40
N TRP A 36 -3.79 2.57 8.86
CA TRP A 36 -3.22 3.41 7.80
C TRP A 36 -4.15 3.49 6.58
N LYS A 37 -4.64 2.36 6.07
CA LYS A 37 -5.56 2.32 4.91
C LYS A 37 -6.84 3.10 5.15
N HIS A 38 -7.40 2.98 6.35
CA HIS A 38 -8.59 3.74 6.74
C HIS A 38 -8.29 5.24 6.78
N GLY A 39 -7.18 5.64 7.41
CA GLY A 39 -6.77 7.03 7.48
C GLY A 39 -6.42 7.65 6.12
N VAL A 40 -5.91 6.86 5.19
CA VAL A 40 -5.70 7.25 3.78
C VAL A 40 -7.04 7.48 3.10
N CYS A 41 -7.96 6.52 3.15
CA CYS A 41 -9.27 6.65 2.53
C CYS A 41 -10.01 7.88 3.09
N GLN A 42 -10.01 8.07 4.41
CA GLN A 42 -10.60 9.23 5.06
C GLN A 42 -10.01 10.55 4.55
N ARG A 43 -8.69 10.66 4.44
CA ARG A 43 -8.00 11.90 4.03
C ARG A 43 -8.13 12.19 2.53
N LEU A 44 -8.24 11.16 1.70
CA LEU A 44 -8.45 11.28 0.26
C LEU A 44 -9.95 11.38 -0.10
N GLY A 45 -10.84 11.38 0.88
CA GLY A 45 -12.29 11.43 0.65
C GLY A 45 -12.88 10.17 0.01
N TRP A 46 -12.18 9.04 0.10
CA TRP A 46 -12.64 7.74 -0.39
C TRP A 46 -13.56 7.06 0.62
N PRO A 47 -14.45 6.15 0.17
CA PRO A 47 -15.26 5.33 1.07
C PRO A 47 -14.38 4.60 2.11
N HIS A 48 -14.82 4.59 3.36
CA HIS A 48 -14.06 4.04 4.49
C HIS A 48 -14.92 3.54 5.66
N ARG A 49 -16.20 3.21 5.42
CA ARG A 49 -17.14 2.85 6.51
C ARG A 49 -16.87 1.46 7.07
N ASP A 50 -16.43 0.54 6.22
CA ASP A 50 -16.22 -0.85 6.57
C ASP A 50 -15.02 -1.44 5.83
N GLN A 51 -14.68 -2.68 6.13
CA GLN A 51 -13.56 -3.37 5.49
C GLN A 51 -13.78 -3.59 3.99
N ALA A 52 -15.04 -3.66 3.54
CA ALA A 52 -15.36 -3.80 2.13
C ALA A 52 -15.08 -2.49 1.36
N ASP A 53 -15.32 -1.32 1.97
CA ASP A 53 -14.91 -0.03 1.43
C ASP A 53 -13.38 0.03 1.24
N ILE A 54 -12.62 -0.40 2.25
CA ILE A 54 -11.15 -0.46 2.17
C ILE A 54 -10.70 -1.43 1.09
N ALA A 55 -11.33 -2.61 0.98
CA ALA A 55 -11.02 -3.57 -0.07
C ALA A 55 -11.35 -3.03 -1.48
N ARG A 56 -12.47 -2.30 -1.63
CA ARG A 56 -12.87 -1.65 -2.88
C ARG A 56 -11.89 -0.57 -3.32
N ALA A 57 -11.35 0.20 -2.37
CA ALA A 57 -10.36 1.24 -2.66
C ALA A 57 -9.05 0.67 -3.26
N TRP A 58 -8.74 -0.61 -3.03
CA TRP A 58 -7.55 -1.24 -3.62
C TRP A 58 -7.66 -1.45 -5.14
N GLN A 59 -8.84 -1.82 -5.64
CA GLN A 59 -9.04 -2.12 -7.07
C GLN A 59 -8.62 -0.97 -8.01
N PRO A 60 -9.04 0.30 -7.79
CA PRO A 60 -8.61 1.41 -8.64
C PRO A 60 -7.14 1.80 -8.43
N ILE A 61 -6.54 1.52 -7.26
CA ILE A 61 -5.11 1.75 -7.05
C ILE A 61 -4.30 0.76 -7.91
N LEU A 62 -4.65 -0.52 -7.81
CA LEU A 62 -3.98 -1.58 -8.56
C LEU A 62 -4.12 -1.41 -10.07
N SER A 63 -5.29 -0.95 -10.55
CA SER A 63 -5.50 -0.70 -11.99
C SER A 63 -4.63 0.43 -12.57
N LYS A 64 -4.02 1.27 -11.71
CA LYS A 64 -3.06 2.31 -12.13
C LYS A 64 -1.62 1.80 -12.18
N VAL A 65 -1.34 0.59 -11.71
CA VAL A 65 -0.02 -0.04 -11.79
C VAL A 65 0.02 -0.92 -13.03
N SER A 66 0.87 -0.54 -13.98
CA SER A 66 1.06 -1.25 -15.25
C SER A 66 2.47 -1.83 -15.40
N SER A 67 3.43 -1.30 -14.64
CA SER A 67 4.80 -1.80 -14.59
C SER A 67 5.48 -1.46 -13.28
N TYR A 68 6.64 -2.07 -13.03
CA TYR A 68 7.54 -1.73 -11.92
C TYR A 68 7.90 -0.23 -11.85
N ALA A 69 7.90 0.48 -12.99
CA ALA A 69 8.17 1.91 -13.01
C ALA A 69 7.08 2.76 -12.32
N ASP A 70 5.89 2.19 -12.10
CA ASP A 70 4.77 2.83 -11.40
C ASP A 70 4.89 2.70 -9.87
N LEU A 71 5.91 1.98 -9.37
CA LEU A 71 6.19 1.80 -7.95
C LEU A 71 7.34 2.68 -7.48
N GLU A 72 7.33 3.06 -6.21
CA GLU A 72 8.40 3.84 -5.60
C GLU A 72 9.72 3.04 -5.60
N PRO A 73 10.83 3.58 -6.17
CA PRO A 73 12.09 2.86 -6.31
C PRO A 73 12.65 2.32 -4.99
N THR A 74 12.48 3.07 -3.90
CA THR A 74 12.91 2.68 -2.56
C THR A 74 12.13 1.48 -2.00
N LEU A 75 11.00 1.15 -2.62
CA LEU A 75 10.09 0.09 -2.19
C LEU A 75 10.14 -1.13 -3.13
N LEU A 76 10.79 -1.03 -4.31
CA LEU A 76 10.90 -2.13 -5.27
C LEU A 76 11.59 -3.37 -4.69
N GLY A 77 12.78 -3.22 -4.10
CA GLY A 77 13.48 -4.35 -3.48
C GLY A 77 12.72 -4.97 -2.31
N ARG A 78 11.83 -4.21 -1.64
CA ARG A 78 10.97 -4.71 -0.56
C ARG A 78 9.71 -5.41 -1.08
N VAL A 79 9.19 -4.97 -2.22
CA VAL A 79 8.06 -5.64 -2.90
C VAL A 79 8.52 -6.98 -3.45
N GLU A 80 9.73 -7.08 -4.01
CA GLU A 80 10.33 -8.35 -4.41
C GLU A 80 10.49 -9.30 -3.21
N GLU A 81 11.06 -8.84 -2.09
CA GLU A 81 11.14 -9.64 -0.85
C GLU A 81 9.76 -10.10 -0.33
N LEU A 82 8.72 -9.27 -0.47
CA LEU A 82 7.35 -9.60 -0.08
C LEU A 82 6.73 -10.66 -1.01
N ILE A 83 6.92 -10.52 -2.32
CA ILE A 83 6.46 -11.49 -3.32
C ILE A 83 7.17 -12.82 -3.07
N ASP A 84 8.48 -12.81 -2.88
CA ASP A 84 9.25 -14.03 -2.58
C ASP A 84 8.78 -14.68 -1.27
N PHE A 85 8.51 -13.92 -0.20
CA PHE A 85 7.98 -14.48 1.04
C PHE A 85 6.62 -15.17 0.85
N VAL A 86 5.70 -14.56 0.10
CA VAL A 86 4.37 -15.12 -0.17
C VAL A 86 4.43 -16.29 -1.16
N THR A 87 5.35 -16.24 -2.13
CA THR A 87 5.46 -17.25 -3.20
C THR A 87 6.29 -18.46 -2.76
N THR A 88 7.25 -18.29 -1.85
CA THR A 88 8.05 -19.38 -1.26
C THR A 88 7.37 -20.00 -0.03
N GLY A 89 6.18 -19.52 0.34
CA GLY A 89 5.34 -20.11 1.40
C GLY A 89 4.66 -21.41 0.98
N HIS A 90 5.39 -22.36 0.42
CA HIS A 90 5.02 -23.79 0.34
C HIS A 90 6.30 -24.63 0.42
N GLY A 91 6.66 -24.98 1.66
CA GLY A 91 7.45 -26.14 2.03
C GLY A 91 6.76 -26.82 3.19
#